data_AF-A0A1J4NLT7-F1
#
_entry.id   AF-A0A1J4NLT7-F1
#
_cell.length_a   1.000
_cell.length_b   1.000
_cell.length_c   1.000
_cell.angle_alpha   90.00
_cell.angle_beta   90.00
_cell.angle_gamma   90.00
#
_symmetry.space_group_name_H-M   'P 1'
#
loop_
_entity.id
_entity.type
_entity.pdbx_description
1 polymer ?
#
loop_
_entity_poly.entity_id
_entity_poly.type
_entity_poly.pdbx_seq_one_letter_code
_entity_poly.pdbx_strand_id
1 'polypeptide(L)'
;MGGRARFLGALLVLPLLVFTGPTARAHEGGGAGEWTGTWETAPSGTAAARPGAAIRNVVRLSVGGTAVRVRLSNRFGTTPLTLAGVTVALQDPARPHSPAAAPGSQRAAAFKGARSVVVPPGKDLYTDPIPLAVPGGADLLVTVRTPAGPGSGPAATIHRDALTTTFIAPDGAPAAADGTGAAYTAAARSWYYVSGVDVRLAGGPGSVVAFGDSLTDGVGSTFGADHRWPDRLAALTRALPASQRPGVLNAGISGNRLLHDGVGPSAPERLDADALSRAGVRTLVVFEGVNDIKGSPEAADPAAYARAYRTLVARAHARGIRVVGATLTPFGGHPAYTAAREAVRQQVNALIRGGRIFDTVVDFDAVVRDPKRPSRILPGYDPGDHLHFDDAGMLALARAACPAVVGGQSAAARPHGTAARPHGTTSQPHGTTSQPHGTTSQPRSTAPQPHSTTSQPHSTAPSHAPVISRQVNSSVSTLQPPARIAVRSAAIASPWRPSRSRSER
;
A
#
# COMPACT_ATOMS: atom_id res chain seq x y z
N MET A 1 14.47 -68.06 54.54
CA MET A 1 15.77 -67.67 53.94
C MET A 1 15.75 -68.02 52.46
N GLY A 2 16.09 -67.02 51.64
CA GLY A 2 16.27 -66.97 50.18
C GLY A 2 15.95 -68.19 49.31
N GLY A 3 14.96 -68.04 48.44
CA GLY A 3 14.79 -68.86 47.25
C GLY A 3 14.59 -68.01 46.02
N ARG A 4 15.16 -68.48 44.91
CA ARG A 4 14.97 -68.06 43.50
C ARG A 4 15.87 -66.91 43.03
N ALA A 5 16.27 -66.83 41.78
CA ALA A 5 16.41 -67.77 40.66
C ALA A 5 17.11 -66.95 39.57
N ARG A 6 17.88 -67.62 38.72
CA ARG A 6 18.68 -67.04 37.64
C ARG A 6 17.80 -66.29 36.62
N PHE A 7 18.11 -65.02 36.35
CA PHE A 7 17.53 -64.25 35.26
C PHE A 7 18.24 -64.61 33.94
N LEU A 8 17.50 -65.20 33.00
CA LEU A 8 17.88 -65.30 31.58
C LEU A 8 17.44 -63.99 30.90
N GLY A 9 18.38 -63.26 30.30
CA GLY A 9 18.09 -62.07 29.50
C GLY A 9 17.51 -62.47 28.14
N ALA A 10 16.26 -62.08 27.88
CA ALA A 10 15.65 -62.14 26.55
C ALA A 10 15.91 -60.81 25.83
N LEU A 11 16.65 -60.89 24.72
CA LEU A 11 16.89 -59.79 23.78
C LEU A 11 15.59 -59.52 23.03
N LEU A 12 14.93 -58.39 23.30
CA LEU A 12 13.72 -57.97 22.59
C LEU A 12 14.12 -57.24 21.29
N VAL A 13 13.96 -57.91 20.16
CA VAL A 13 14.06 -57.28 18.83
C VAL A 13 12.75 -56.54 18.57
N LEU A 14 12.77 -55.21 18.69
CA LEU A 14 11.65 -54.37 18.24
C LEU A 14 11.65 -54.28 16.71
N PRO A 15 10.52 -54.50 16.02
CA PRO A 15 10.41 -54.21 14.60
C PRO A 15 10.40 -52.69 14.39
N LEU A 16 11.33 -52.20 13.56
CA LEU A 16 11.37 -50.82 13.12
C LEU A 16 10.18 -50.58 12.18
N LEU A 17 9.05 -50.09 12.71
CA LEU A 17 7.96 -49.56 11.89
C LEU A 17 8.44 -48.27 11.23
N VAL A 18 8.82 -48.37 9.96
CA VAL A 18 9.03 -47.21 9.09
C VAL A 18 7.66 -46.60 8.83
N PHE A 19 7.28 -45.60 9.63
CA PHE A 19 6.18 -44.71 9.30
C PHE A 19 6.60 -43.91 8.06
N THR A 20 6.14 -44.35 6.88
CA THR A 20 6.05 -43.48 5.71
C THR A 20 5.00 -42.42 6.03
N GLY A 21 5.42 -41.33 6.66
CA GLY A 21 4.55 -40.17 6.85
C GLY A 21 3.99 -39.71 5.50
N PRO A 22 2.77 -39.15 5.46
CA PRO A 22 2.26 -38.57 4.24
C PRO A 22 3.27 -37.52 3.77
N THR A 23 3.92 -37.77 2.64
CA THR A 23 4.69 -36.77 1.93
C THR A 23 3.77 -35.58 1.76
N ALA A 24 4.06 -34.48 2.47
CA ALA A 24 3.41 -33.21 2.25
C ALA A 24 3.58 -32.90 0.76
N ARG A 25 2.51 -33.07 -0.02
CA ARG A 25 2.45 -32.49 -1.35
C ARG A 25 2.64 -31.00 -1.11
N ALA A 26 3.77 -30.49 -1.59
CA ALA A 26 3.96 -29.07 -1.79
C ALA A 26 2.67 -28.52 -2.38
N HIS A 27 2.12 -27.50 -1.73
CA HIS A 27 1.00 -26.75 -2.26
C HIS A 27 1.36 -26.39 -3.69
N GLU A 28 0.68 -26.98 -4.68
CA GLU A 28 0.79 -26.54 -6.06
C GLU A 28 0.42 -25.07 -6.06
N GLY A 29 1.44 -24.22 -6.18
CA GLY A 29 1.25 -22.83 -6.52
C GLY A 29 0.53 -22.82 -7.85
N GLY A 30 -0.76 -22.46 -7.83
CA GLY A 30 -1.51 -22.16 -9.05
C GLY A 30 -0.64 -21.26 -9.90
N GLY A 31 -0.25 -21.76 -11.07
CA GLY A 31 0.96 -21.38 -11.77
C GLY A 31 1.18 -19.87 -11.84
N ALA A 32 2.43 -19.46 -11.65
CA ALA A 32 2.92 -18.07 -11.68
C ALA A 32 2.73 -17.35 -13.04
N GLY A 33 1.76 -17.76 -13.86
CA GLY A 33 1.40 -17.19 -15.15
C GLY A 33 -0.10 -17.13 -15.46
N GLU A 34 -1.00 -17.52 -14.53
CA GLU A 34 -2.45 -17.48 -14.78
C GLU A 34 -3.16 -16.26 -14.16
N TRP A 35 -2.72 -15.81 -12.98
CA TRP A 35 -3.37 -14.74 -12.21
C TRP A 35 -2.55 -13.46 -12.17
N THR A 36 -3.21 -12.34 -12.43
CA THR A 36 -2.67 -10.98 -12.28
C THR A 36 -3.52 -10.22 -11.28
N GLY A 37 -2.89 -9.63 -10.26
CA GLY A 37 -3.59 -8.74 -9.33
C GLY A 37 -4.13 -7.53 -10.08
N THR A 38 -5.41 -7.22 -9.91
CA THR A 38 -6.06 -6.07 -10.58
C THR A 38 -6.56 -5.02 -9.61
N TRP A 39 -6.76 -5.36 -8.35
CA TRP A 39 -7.09 -4.42 -7.29
C TRP A 39 -6.56 -4.92 -5.95
N GLU A 40 -6.17 -4.00 -5.09
CA GLU A 40 -5.72 -4.27 -3.73
C GLU A 40 -6.00 -3.10 -2.80
N THR A 41 -6.17 -3.44 -1.53
CA THR A 41 -5.98 -2.54 -0.40
C THR A 41 -5.27 -3.30 0.73
N ALA A 42 -4.34 -2.64 1.42
CA ALA A 42 -3.69 -3.22 2.58
C ALA A 42 -4.55 -3.02 3.84
N PRO A 43 -4.85 -4.07 4.62
CA PRO A 43 -5.58 -3.92 5.88
C PRO A 43 -4.86 -2.92 6.81
N SER A 44 -5.60 -2.00 7.43
CA SER A 44 -5.05 -0.92 8.26
C SER A 44 -5.66 -0.84 9.68
N GLY A 45 -6.52 -1.78 10.05
CA GLY A 45 -6.94 -1.96 11.44
C GLY A 45 -8.19 -2.80 11.57
N THR A 46 -8.90 -2.56 12.67
CA THR A 46 -10.17 -3.24 12.93
C THR A 46 -11.31 -2.26 13.18
N ALA A 47 -12.54 -2.73 12.93
CA ALA A 47 -13.77 -2.07 13.36
C ALA A 47 -14.66 -3.07 14.08
N ALA A 48 -15.77 -2.62 14.68
CA ALA A 48 -16.77 -3.52 15.23
C ALA A 48 -17.24 -4.51 14.14
N ALA A 49 -17.28 -5.80 14.49
CA ALA A 49 -17.87 -6.79 13.62
C ALA A 49 -19.35 -6.45 13.37
N ARG A 50 -19.88 -6.92 12.24
CA ARG A 50 -21.27 -6.71 11.83
C ARG A 50 -21.93 -8.08 11.69
N PRO A 51 -22.42 -8.71 12.77
CA PRO A 51 -23.09 -10.00 12.67
C PRO A 51 -24.30 -9.92 11.74
N GLY A 52 -24.50 -10.96 10.93
CA GLY A 52 -25.67 -11.14 10.06
C GLY A 52 -25.73 -10.23 8.82
N ALA A 53 -24.83 -9.25 8.71
CA ALA A 53 -24.84 -8.26 7.64
C ALA A 53 -24.31 -8.82 6.31
N ALA A 54 -24.80 -8.24 5.21
CA ALA A 54 -24.15 -8.31 3.90
C ALA A 54 -23.43 -6.99 3.62
N ILE A 55 -22.11 -7.05 3.45
CA ILE A 55 -21.23 -5.89 3.27
C ILE A 55 -20.71 -5.91 1.83
N ARG A 56 -21.19 -4.98 1.00
CA ARG A 56 -20.87 -4.85 -0.42
C ARG A 56 -19.80 -3.79 -0.62
N ASN A 57 -18.57 -4.27 -0.75
CA ASN A 57 -17.39 -3.49 -1.06
C ASN A 57 -17.39 -3.16 -2.56
N VAL A 58 -17.21 -1.89 -2.92
CA VAL A 58 -16.99 -1.48 -4.32
C VAL A 58 -15.49 -1.38 -4.57
N VAL A 59 -14.98 -2.06 -5.60
CA VAL A 59 -13.56 -2.06 -5.93
C VAL A 59 -13.35 -1.80 -7.43
N ARG A 60 -12.51 -0.82 -7.77
CA ARG A 60 -12.19 -0.43 -9.14
C ARG A 60 -11.08 -1.33 -9.69
N LEU A 61 -11.36 -2.09 -10.74
CA LEU A 61 -10.36 -2.98 -11.34
C LEU A 61 -9.39 -2.17 -12.23
N SER A 62 -8.09 -2.44 -12.14
CA SER A 62 -7.09 -1.83 -13.03
C SER A 62 -7.10 -2.48 -14.42
N VAL A 63 -7.02 -3.82 -14.45
CA VAL A 63 -7.05 -4.66 -15.66
C VAL A 63 -8.20 -5.67 -15.65
N GLY A 64 -8.67 -6.04 -16.84
CA GLY A 64 -9.77 -7.00 -16.99
C GLY A 64 -9.32 -8.45 -17.02
N GLY A 65 -10.25 -9.39 -17.14
CA GLY A 65 -9.93 -10.81 -17.34
C GLY A 65 -11.16 -11.70 -17.48
N THR A 66 -10.94 -13.00 -17.60
CA THR A 66 -12.01 -13.99 -17.90
C THR A 66 -12.64 -14.60 -16.65
N ALA A 67 -11.94 -14.51 -15.53
CA ALA A 67 -12.37 -14.97 -14.23
C ALA A 67 -11.74 -14.10 -13.16
N VAL A 68 -12.36 -14.06 -11.98
CA VAL A 68 -11.84 -13.36 -10.80
C VAL A 68 -11.62 -14.33 -9.66
N ARG A 69 -10.71 -14.01 -8.74
CA ARG A 69 -10.66 -14.58 -7.39
C ARG A 69 -10.47 -13.46 -6.38
N VAL A 70 -11.06 -13.61 -5.21
CA VAL A 70 -11.06 -12.57 -4.17
C VAL A 70 -10.20 -13.03 -3.00
N ARG A 71 -9.32 -12.14 -2.52
CA ARG A 71 -8.57 -12.32 -1.28
C ARG A 71 -9.36 -11.74 -0.11
N LEU A 72 -9.70 -12.61 0.83
CA LEU A 72 -10.40 -12.31 2.07
C LEU A 72 -9.39 -12.29 3.22
N SER A 73 -9.52 -11.35 4.15
CA SER A 73 -8.55 -11.13 5.20
C SER A 73 -9.17 -11.14 6.59
N ASN A 74 -8.56 -11.94 7.47
CA ASN A 74 -8.75 -11.90 8.91
C ASN A 74 -7.42 -11.54 9.62
N ARG A 75 -6.59 -10.73 8.95
CA ARG A 75 -5.20 -10.50 9.36
C ARG A 75 -5.05 -9.84 10.73
N PHE A 76 -5.98 -8.97 11.10
CA PHE A 76 -5.99 -8.35 12.43
C PHE A 76 -7.03 -8.95 13.38
N GLY A 77 -7.76 -9.98 12.94
CA GLY A 77 -8.67 -10.70 13.81
C GLY A 77 -7.93 -11.68 14.72
N THR A 78 -8.41 -11.80 15.95
CA THR A 78 -7.87 -12.69 16.99
C THR A 78 -8.68 -13.98 17.14
N THR A 79 -9.83 -14.09 16.48
CA THR A 79 -10.70 -15.28 16.45
C THR A 79 -10.94 -15.73 15.01
N PRO A 80 -11.28 -17.02 14.76
CA PRO A 80 -11.68 -17.46 13.43
C PRO A 80 -12.85 -16.63 12.89
N LEU A 81 -12.75 -16.17 11.65
CA LEU A 81 -13.79 -15.41 10.97
C LEU A 81 -14.58 -16.35 10.06
N THR A 82 -15.84 -16.58 10.38
CA THR A 82 -16.77 -17.29 9.50
C THR A 82 -17.39 -16.29 8.53
N LEU A 83 -17.26 -16.56 7.23
CA LEU A 83 -17.99 -15.88 6.17
C LEU A 83 -19.03 -16.85 5.62
N ALA A 84 -20.30 -16.53 5.84
CA ALA A 84 -21.43 -17.36 5.47
C ALA A 84 -21.66 -17.36 3.94
N GLY A 85 -21.13 -16.37 3.22
CA GLY A 85 -21.11 -16.36 1.77
C GLY A 85 -20.35 -15.17 1.21
N VAL A 86 -19.87 -15.32 -0.03
CA VAL A 86 -19.25 -14.25 -0.80
C VAL A 86 -19.85 -14.23 -2.20
N THR A 87 -20.21 -13.06 -2.69
CA THR A 87 -20.64 -12.87 -4.08
C THR A 87 -19.83 -11.78 -4.75
N VAL A 88 -19.69 -11.89 -6.06
CA VAL A 88 -19.11 -10.86 -6.94
C VAL A 88 -20.12 -10.49 -8.01
N ALA A 89 -20.18 -9.22 -8.39
CA ALA A 89 -20.98 -8.74 -9.52
C ALA A 89 -20.33 -7.50 -10.13
N LEU A 90 -20.58 -7.24 -11.42
CA LEU A 90 -20.23 -5.92 -11.98
C LEU A 90 -21.21 -4.89 -11.42
N GLN A 91 -20.75 -3.69 -11.09
CA GLN A 91 -21.65 -2.58 -10.78
C GLN A 91 -22.46 -2.21 -12.04
N ASP A 92 -23.73 -1.87 -11.84
CA ASP A 92 -24.61 -1.39 -12.90
C ASP A 92 -24.08 -0.06 -13.48
N PRO A 93 -23.61 -0.02 -14.73
CA PRO A 93 -23.05 1.19 -15.32
C PRO A 93 -24.09 2.31 -15.49
N ALA A 94 -25.39 1.99 -15.47
CA ALA A 94 -26.46 2.98 -15.50
C ALA A 94 -26.71 3.62 -14.12
N ARG A 95 -26.15 3.05 -13.05
CA ARG A 95 -26.28 3.53 -11.67
C ARG A 95 -24.91 3.55 -10.97
N PRO A 96 -23.97 4.39 -11.43
CA PRO A 96 -22.65 4.51 -10.82
C PRO A 96 -22.75 4.94 -9.35
N HIS A 97 -21.75 4.59 -8.55
CA HIS A 97 -21.69 4.91 -7.12
C HIS A 97 -22.91 4.40 -6.31
N SER A 98 -23.49 3.27 -6.73
CA SER A 98 -24.64 2.66 -6.07
C SER A 98 -24.37 1.18 -5.76
N PRO A 99 -25.16 0.53 -4.89
CA PRO A 99 -25.03 -0.90 -4.62
C PRO A 99 -25.56 -1.78 -5.76
N ALA A 100 -26.10 -1.20 -6.84
CA ALA A 100 -26.73 -1.93 -7.92
C ALA A 100 -25.75 -2.79 -8.72
N ALA A 101 -26.08 -4.06 -8.88
CA ALA A 101 -25.36 -4.98 -9.76
C ALA A 101 -25.92 -4.93 -11.19
N ALA A 102 -25.05 -5.03 -12.18
CA ALA A 102 -25.43 -5.23 -13.57
C ALA A 102 -26.23 -6.55 -13.70
N PRO A 103 -27.40 -6.57 -14.38
CA PRO A 103 -28.22 -7.77 -14.52
C PRO A 103 -27.43 -8.96 -15.06
N GLY A 104 -27.63 -10.14 -14.46
CA GLY A 104 -26.97 -11.39 -14.89
C GLY A 104 -25.48 -11.50 -14.57
N SER A 105 -24.84 -10.50 -13.97
CA SER A 105 -23.40 -10.53 -13.64
C SER A 105 -23.06 -11.19 -12.31
N GLN A 106 -24.03 -11.31 -11.39
CA GLN A 106 -23.78 -11.79 -10.04
C GLN A 106 -23.38 -13.27 -10.03
N ARG A 107 -22.32 -13.60 -9.30
CA ARG A 107 -21.79 -14.95 -9.10
C ARG A 107 -21.51 -15.17 -7.63
N ALA A 108 -21.89 -16.34 -7.12
CA ALA A 108 -21.50 -16.77 -5.79
C ALA A 108 -20.10 -17.41 -5.85
N ALA A 109 -19.22 -17.00 -4.93
CA ALA A 109 -17.92 -17.61 -4.76
C ALA A 109 -18.05 -18.99 -4.09
N ALA A 110 -16.98 -19.78 -4.19
CA ALA A 110 -16.82 -21.03 -3.49
C ALA A 110 -15.43 -21.11 -2.86
N PHE A 111 -15.26 -22.06 -1.93
CA PHE A 111 -14.02 -22.35 -1.23
C PHE A 111 -13.84 -23.85 -1.18
N LYS A 112 -13.03 -24.40 -2.09
CA LYS A 112 -12.95 -25.83 -2.35
C LYS A 112 -14.35 -26.44 -2.57
N GLY A 113 -15.20 -25.73 -3.33
CA GLY A 113 -16.59 -26.11 -3.61
C GLY A 113 -17.61 -25.71 -2.54
N ALA A 114 -17.21 -25.33 -1.33
CA ALA A 114 -18.13 -24.90 -0.26
C ALA A 114 -18.56 -23.44 -0.41
N ARG A 115 -19.79 -23.09 0.00
CA ARG A 115 -20.33 -21.72 -0.06
C ARG A 115 -19.99 -20.85 1.15
N SER A 116 -19.52 -21.45 2.22
CA SER A 116 -19.11 -20.80 3.47
C SER A 116 -17.65 -21.14 3.75
N VAL A 117 -16.95 -20.27 4.46
CA VAL A 117 -15.55 -20.48 4.83
C VAL A 117 -15.24 -19.94 6.22
N VAL A 118 -14.28 -20.56 6.88
CA VAL A 118 -13.65 -20.02 8.08
C VAL A 118 -12.25 -19.56 7.72
N VAL A 119 -11.98 -18.26 7.90
CA VAL A 119 -10.66 -17.66 7.73
C VAL A 119 -9.97 -17.63 9.10
N PRO A 120 -8.85 -18.36 9.29
CA PRO A 120 -8.16 -18.40 10.58
C PRO A 120 -7.68 -17.01 11.04
N PRO A 121 -7.48 -16.80 12.36
CA PRO A 121 -6.88 -15.56 12.88
C PRO A 121 -5.54 -15.27 12.21
N GLY A 122 -5.29 -14.01 11.86
CA GLY A 122 -4.03 -13.58 11.28
C GLY A 122 -3.77 -14.07 9.85
N LYS A 123 -4.76 -14.64 9.16
CA LYS A 123 -4.60 -15.22 7.82
C LYS A 123 -5.45 -14.52 6.77
N ASP A 124 -4.98 -14.66 5.54
CA ASP A 124 -5.73 -14.34 4.32
C ASP A 124 -6.11 -15.65 3.61
N LEU A 125 -7.18 -15.64 2.83
CA LEU A 125 -7.66 -16.78 2.06
C LEU A 125 -8.24 -16.32 0.73
N TYR A 126 -8.03 -17.10 -0.34
CA TYR A 126 -8.61 -16.82 -1.65
C TYR A 126 -9.87 -17.66 -1.89
N THR A 127 -10.84 -17.09 -2.61
CA THR A 127 -11.91 -17.87 -3.22
C THR A 127 -11.35 -18.82 -4.28
N ASP A 128 -12.12 -19.86 -4.61
CA ASP A 128 -11.97 -20.58 -5.88
C ASP A 128 -12.12 -19.59 -7.07
N PRO A 129 -11.63 -19.93 -8.27
CA PRO A 129 -11.86 -19.14 -9.47
C PRO A 129 -13.36 -18.95 -9.75
N ILE A 130 -13.76 -17.71 -10.02
CA ILE A 130 -15.14 -17.35 -10.33
C ILE A 130 -15.22 -16.95 -11.81
N PRO A 131 -15.86 -17.76 -12.68
CA PRO A 131 -16.05 -17.41 -14.08
C PRO A 131 -16.95 -16.18 -14.23
N LEU A 132 -16.31 -15.04 -14.48
CA LEU A 132 -16.93 -13.74 -14.70
C LEU A 132 -15.96 -12.92 -15.54
N ALA A 133 -16.34 -12.64 -16.79
CA ALA A 133 -15.59 -11.72 -17.63
C ALA A 133 -15.75 -10.30 -17.08
N VAL A 134 -14.63 -9.66 -16.74
CA VAL A 134 -14.62 -8.30 -16.18
C VAL A 134 -13.78 -7.38 -17.07
N PRO A 135 -14.29 -6.21 -17.48
CA PRO A 135 -13.50 -5.20 -18.17
C PRO A 135 -12.48 -4.53 -17.23
N GLY A 136 -11.34 -4.09 -17.77
CA GLY A 136 -10.44 -3.21 -17.03
C GLY A 136 -11.09 -1.84 -16.81
N GLY A 137 -10.98 -1.29 -15.60
CA GLY A 137 -11.62 -0.03 -15.21
C GLY A 137 -13.07 -0.15 -14.75
N ALA A 138 -13.65 -1.36 -14.77
CA ALA A 138 -14.98 -1.61 -14.22
C ALA A 138 -14.94 -1.64 -12.69
N ASP A 139 -16.06 -1.26 -12.07
CA ASP A 139 -16.30 -1.45 -10.65
C ASP A 139 -16.88 -2.84 -10.39
N LEU A 140 -16.21 -3.59 -9.51
CA LEU A 140 -16.65 -4.90 -9.03
C LEU A 140 -17.25 -4.73 -7.63
N LEU A 141 -18.46 -5.24 -7.47
CA LEU A 141 -19.15 -5.37 -6.19
C LEU A 141 -18.72 -6.69 -5.54
N VAL A 142 -17.98 -6.63 -4.45
CA VAL A 142 -17.60 -7.79 -3.65
C VAL A 142 -18.39 -7.79 -2.35
N THR A 143 -19.41 -8.64 -2.29
CA THR A 143 -20.28 -8.74 -1.11
C THR A 143 -19.82 -9.88 -0.21
N VAL A 144 -19.50 -9.57 1.04
CA VAL A 144 -19.19 -10.56 2.08
C VAL A 144 -20.34 -10.61 3.08
N ARG A 145 -20.78 -11.82 3.42
CA ARG A 145 -21.87 -12.06 4.38
C ARG A 145 -21.31 -12.71 5.63
N THR A 146 -21.55 -12.09 6.77
CA THR A 146 -21.23 -12.64 8.09
C THR A 146 -22.42 -13.43 8.66
N PRO A 147 -22.19 -14.42 9.53
CA PRO A 147 -23.27 -15.08 10.26
C PRO A 147 -23.84 -14.13 11.33
N ALA A 148 -25.12 -14.30 11.70
CA ALA A 148 -25.77 -13.52 12.78
C ALA A 148 -25.20 -13.83 14.19
N GLY A 149 -24.52 -14.96 14.34
CA GLY A 149 -23.92 -15.41 15.60
C GLY A 149 -22.45 -15.00 15.80
N PRO A 150 -21.79 -15.54 16.84
CA PRO A 150 -20.43 -15.15 17.25
C PRO A 150 -19.34 -15.46 16.21
N GLY A 151 -19.67 -16.22 15.16
CA GLY A 151 -18.76 -16.53 14.06
C GLY A 151 -18.28 -15.32 13.25
N SER A 152 -18.90 -14.13 13.41
CA SER A 152 -18.36 -12.89 12.85
C SER A 152 -17.12 -12.37 13.58
N GLY A 153 -16.79 -12.95 14.75
CA GLY A 153 -15.76 -12.46 15.65
C GLY A 153 -16.16 -11.14 16.33
N PRO A 154 -15.34 -10.64 17.28
CA PRO A 154 -15.59 -9.36 17.95
C PRO A 154 -15.20 -8.15 17.09
N ALA A 155 -14.29 -8.34 16.14
CA ALA A 155 -13.71 -7.26 15.35
C ALA A 155 -13.50 -7.67 13.89
N ALA A 156 -13.89 -6.77 12.97
CA ALA A 156 -13.68 -6.92 11.55
C ALA A 156 -12.29 -6.43 11.15
N THR A 157 -11.53 -7.20 10.37
CA THR A 157 -10.36 -6.65 9.67
C THR A 157 -10.85 -5.69 8.58
N ILE A 158 -10.32 -4.47 8.57
CA ILE A 158 -10.71 -3.42 7.62
C ILE A 158 -9.50 -2.72 7.01
N HIS A 159 -9.74 -2.08 5.87
CA HIS A 159 -8.98 -0.92 5.46
C HIS A 159 -9.80 0.35 5.73
N ARG A 160 -9.26 1.26 6.55
CA ARG A 160 -9.99 2.40 7.12
C ARG A 160 -10.41 3.44 6.08
N ASP A 161 -9.52 3.80 5.15
CA ASP A 161 -9.64 4.99 4.30
C ASP A 161 -9.96 4.60 2.85
N ALA A 162 -11.09 3.95 2.65
CA ALA A 162 -11.42 3.38 1.33
C ALA A 162 -11.59 4.44 0.22
N LEU A 163 -11.89 5.70 0.58
CA LEU A 163 -12.22 6.78 -0.36
C LEU A 163 -13.28 6.39 -1.40
N THR A 164 -14.12 5.42 -1.05
CA THR A 164 -15.29 4.96 -1.79
C THR A 164 -16.34 4.49 -0.78
N THR A 165 -17.57 4.33 -1.25
CA THR A 165 -18.67 3.88 -0.41
C THR A 165 -18.72 2.36 -0.38
N THR A 166 -18.63 1.79 0.82
CA THR A 166 -19.05 0.42 1.09
C THR A 166 -20.52 0.43 1.50
N PHE A 167 -21.33 -0.39 0.85
CA PHE A 167 -22.76 -0.49 1.12
C PHE A 167 -23.05 -1.66 2.06
N ILE A 168 -23.98 -1.47 2.98
CA ILE A 168 -24.29 -2.47 4.01
C ILE A 168 -25.79 -2.71 4.03
N ALA A 169 -26.17 -3.98 3.86
CA ALA A 169 -27.48 -4.47 4.23
C ALA A 169 -27.39 -5.05 5.65
N PRO A 170 -28.16 -4.51 6.62
CA PRO A 170 -28.22 -5.03 7.98
C PRO A 170 -28.73 -6.47 8.07
N ASP A 171 -28.64 -7.05 9.27
CA ASP A 171 -29.09 -8.41 9.58
C ASP A 171 -30.57 -8.67 9.20
N GLY A 172 -30.90 -9.91 8.84
CA GLY A 172 -32.25 -10.36 8.49
C GLY A 172 -32.68 -10.10 7.03
N ALA A 173 -31.90 -9.36 6.24
CA ALA A 173 -32.22 -9.11 4.84
C ALA A 173 -31.71 -10.25 3.92
N PRO A 174 -32.48 -10.71 2.90
CA PRO A 174 -32.00 -11.66 1.88
C PRO A 174 -31.02 -10.99 0.88
N ALA A 175 -30.14 -10.12 1.38
CA ALA A 175 -29.52 -9.03 0.63
C ALA A 175 -28.28 -9.41 -0.18
N ALA A 176 -27.59 -10.50 0.16
CA ALA A 176 -26.39 -10.91 -0.59
C ALA A 176 -26.73 -11.25 -2.06
N ALA A 177 -27.98 -11.67 -2.32
CA ALA A 177 -28.50 -11.95 -3.64
C ALA A 177 -29.21 -10.75 -4.29
N ASP A 178 -29.49 -9.68 -3.54
CA ASP A 178 -30.17 -8.49 -4.04
C ASP A 178 -29.28 -7.71 -5.02
N GLY A 179 -29.51 -7.92 -6.31
CA GLY A 179 -28.85 -7.21 -7.38
C GLY A 179 -29.38 -5.79 -7.59
N THR A 180 -30.58 -5.47 -7.11
CA THR A 180 -31.14 -4.11 -7.25
C THR A 180 -30.43 -3.10 -6.35
N GLY A 181 -29.94 -3.59 -5.20
CA GLY A 181 -29.26 -2.80 -4.19
C GLY A 181 -30.19 -2.19 -3.14
N ALA A 182 -31.51 -2.41 -3.23
CA ALA A 182 -32.51 -1.81 -2.34
C ALA A 182 -32.34 -2.20 -0.87
N ALA A 183 -31.84 -3.41 -0.60
CA ALA A 183 -31.59 -3.88 0.76
C ALA A 183 -30.38 -3.22 1.45
N TYR A 184 -29.53 -2.52 0.69
CA TYR A 184 -28.31 -1.90 1.21
C TYR A 184 -28.60 -0.47 1.69
N THR A 185 -29.17 -0.37 2.88
CA THR A 185 -29.68 0.89 3.46
C THR A 185 -28.65 1.65 4.30
N ALA A 186 -27.49 1.08 4.57
CA ALA A 186 -26.41 1.71 5.31
C ALA A 186 -25.13 1.82 4.48
N ALA A 187 -24.23 2.71 4.89
CA ALA A 187 -22.96 2.96 4.22
C ALA A 187 -21.79 3.04 5.22
N ALA A 188 -20.60 2.72 4.75
CA ALA A 188 -19.33 2.91 5.44
C ALA A 188 -18.26 3.43 4.47
N ARG A 189 -17.20 4.02 5.02
CA ARG A 189 -16.06 4.55 4.26
C ARG A 189 -14.81 3.67 4.37
N SER A 190 -15.01 2.40 4.71
CA SER A 190 -13.96 1.40 4.91
C SER A 190 -14.28 0.16 4.08
N TRP A 191 -13.26 -0.52 3.57
CA TRP A 191 -13.42 -1.87 3.02
C TRP A 191 -13.34 -2.89 4.15
N TYR A 192 -14.26 -3.85 4.15
CA TYR A 192 -14.38 -4.88 5.17
C TYR A 192 -14.00 -6.25 4.61
N TYR A 193 -13.06 -6.91 5.27
CA TYR A 193 -12.65 -8.30 5.02
C TYR A 193 -12.10 -8.60 3.62
N VAL A 194 -12.11 -7.67 2.67
CA VAL A 194 -11.62 -7.85 1.30
C VAL A 194 -10.32 -7.06 1.15
N SER A 195 -9.25 -7.73 0.75
CA SER A 195 -7.92 -7.10 0.60
C SER A 195 -7.31 -7.25 -0.79
N GLY A 196 -7.96 -7.97 -1.70
CA GLY A 196 -7.48 -8.05 -3.08
C GLY A 196 -8.43 -8.74 -4.05
N VAL A 197 -8.26 -8.43 -5.32
CA VAL A 197 -8.91 -9.12 -6.44
C VAL A 197 -7.85 -9.40 -7.50
N ASP A 198 -7.76 -10.66 -7.90
CA ASP A 198 -6.95 -11.08 -9.04
C ASP A 198 -7.85 -11.47 -10.20
N VAL A 199 -7.38 -11.26 -11.42
CA VAL A 199 -8.03 -11.68 -12.66
C VAL A 199 -7.20 -12.71 -13.40
N ARG A 200 -7.89 -13.60 -14.10
CA ARG A 200 -7.26 -14.55 -15.01
C ARG A 200 -7.05 -13.92 -16.38
N LEU A 201 -5.78 -13.85 -16.79
CA LEU A 201 -5.33 -13.31 -18.06
C LEU A 201 -4.37 -14.29 -18.74
N ALA A 202 -4.51 -14.45 -20.05
CA ALA A 202 -3.58 -15.24 -20.85
C ALA A 202 -2.29 -14.43 -21.07
N GLY A 203 -1.39 -14.48 -20.09
CA GLY A 203 -0.15 -13.70 -20.10
C GLY A 203 -0.36 -12.19 -19.87
N GLY A 204 0.73 -11.45 -19.96
CA GLY A 204 0.75 -10.01 -19.73
C GLY A 204 1.94 -9.55 -18.87
N PRO A 205 2.09 -8.24 -18.68
CA PRO A 205 3.20 -7.62 -17.95
C PRO A 205 3.17 -7.85 -16.41
N GLY A 206 2.26 -8.69 -15.92
CA GLY A 206 2.06 -8.93 -14.49
C GLY A 206 1.40 -7.74 -13.80
N SER A 207 1.78 -7.47 -12.55
CA SER A 207 1.25 -6.39 -11.73
C SER A 207 2.34 -5.53 -11.10
N VAL A 208 1.93 -4.33 -10.70
CA VAL A 208 2.72 -3.32 -9.99
C VAL A 208 2.03 -3.02 -8.67
N VAL A 209 2.80 -3.01 -7.60
CA VAL A 209 2.31 -2.61 -6.26
C VAL A 209 2.80 -1.20 -5.96
N ALA A 210 1.87 -0.28 -5.75
CA ALA A 210 2.11 1.03 -5.15
C ALA A 210 2.09 0.88 -3.62
N PHE A 211 3.24 0.95 -2.98
CA PHE A 211 3.43 0.66 -1.56
C PHE A 211 3.84 1.92 -0.82
N GLY A 212 3.06 2.30 0.20
CA GLY A 212 3.36 3.48 0.98
C GLY A 212 2.30 3.88 1.98
N ASP A 213 2.28 5.18 2.29
CA ASP A 213 1.44 5.76 3.33
C ASP A 213 0.17 6.46 2.80
N SER A 214 -0.37 7.47 3.49
CA SER A 214 -1.59 8.20 3.12
C SER A 214 -1.50 8.87 1.75
N LEU A 215 -0.29 9.23 1.31
CA LEU A 215 -0.04 9.81 -0.01
C LEU A 215 -0.29 8.78 -1.12
N THR A 216 -0.05 7.51 -0.83
CA THR A 216 -0.34 6.38 -1.72
C THR A 216 -1.76 5.86 -1.55
N ASP A 217 -2.25 5.83 -0.32
CA ASP A 217 -3.62 5.49 0.02
C ASP A 217 -4.63 6.42 -0.69
N GLY A 218 -4.24 7.68 -0.87
CA GLY A 218 -4.90 8.63 -1.76
C GLY A 218 -5.63 9.76 -1.04
N VAL A 219 -5.31 10.01 0.24
CA VAL A 219 -5.87 11.12 1.01
C VAL A 219 -5.66 12.43 0.25
N GLY A 220 -6.68 13.29 0.29
CA GLY A 220 -6.74 14.55 -0.47
C GLY A 220 -7.48 14.43 -1.81
N SER A 221 -7.57 13.24 -2.40
CA SER A 221 -8.34 13.02 -3.63
C SER A 221 -9.86 13.05 -3.40
N THR A 222 -10.62 13.34 -4.45
CA THR A 222 -12.07 13.41 -4.41
C THR A 222 -12.69 12.05 -4.04
N PHE A 223 -13.48 12.03 -2.97
CA PHE A 223 -14.16 10.83 -2.49
C PHE A 223 -15.07 10.21 -3.57
N GLY A 224 -14.93 8.90 -3.79
CA GLY A 224 -15.72 8.14 -4.75
C GLY A 224 -15.32 8.32 -6.21
N ALA A 225 -14.31 9.14 -6.52
CA ALA A 225 -13.90 9.42 -7.90
C ALA A 225 -12.81 8.49 -8.45
N ASP A 226 -12.19 7.66 -7.60
CA ASP A 226 -11.01 6.84 -7.94
C ASP A 226 -9.88 7.68 -8.55
N HIS A 227 -9.57 8.79 -7.88
CA HIS A 227 -8.57 9.77 -8.30
C HIS A 227 -7.25 9.66 -7.53
N ARG A 228 -7.04 8.58 -6.76
CA ARG A 228 -5.78 8.24 -6.10
C ARG A 228 -4.70 8.05 -7.18
N TRP A 229 -3.44 8.38 -6.93
CA TRP A 229 -2.42 8.25 -7.97
C TRP A 229 -2.27 6.81 -8.54
N PRO A 230 -2.47 5.72 -7.78
CA PRO A 230 -2.47 4.37 -8.36
C PRO A 230 -3.67 4.12 -9.30
N ASP A 231 -4.85 4.66 -9.02
CA ASP A 231 -6.02 4.56 -9.91
C ASP A 231 -5.80 5.34 -11.20
N ARG A 232 -5.20 6.54 -11.08
CA ARG A 232 -4.80 7.35 -12.24
C ARG A 232 -3.73 6.64 -13.07
N LEU A 233 -2.77 5.97 -12.43
CA LEU A 233 -1.78 5.13 -13.13
C LEU A 233 -2.45 3.97 -13.86
N ALA A 234 -3.42 3.30 -13.24
CA ALA A 234 -4.23 2.27 -13.91
C ALA A 234 -4.97 2.83 -15.13
N ALA A 235 -5.54 4.04 -15.02
CA ALA A 235 -6.20 4.70 -16.14
C ALA A 235 -5.24 5.04 -17.29
N LEU A 236 -4.05 5.57 -16.98
CA LEU A 236 -3.02 5.87 -17.97
C LEU A 236 -2.52 4.61 -18.67
N THR A 237 -2.24 3.54 -17.92
CA THR A 237 -1.74 2.28 -18.48
C THR A 237 -2.79 1.54 -19.31
N ARG A 238 -4.09 1.65 -19.00
CA ARG A 238 -5.17 1.09 -19.83
C ARG A 238 -5.18 1.62 -21.27
N ALA A 239 -4.64 2.80 -21.53
CA ALA A 239 -4.52 3.36 -22.88
C ALA A 239 -3.40 2.70 -23.72
N LEU A 240 -2.51 1.91 -23.11
CA LEU A 240 -1.40 1.23 -23.78
C LEU A 240 -1.86 -0.06 -24.49
N PRO A 241 -1.05 -0.71 -25.33
CA PRO A 241 -1.34 -2.05 -25.83
C PRO A 241 -1.50 -3.08 -24.69
N ALA A 242 -2.34 -4.11 -24.87
CA ALA A 242 -2.64 -5.09 -23.83
C ALA A 242 -1.40 -5.77 -23.22
N SER A 243 -0.36 -5.99 -24.02
CA SER A 243 0.93 -6.55 -23.59
C SER A 243 1.73 -5.63 -22.64
N GLN A 244 1.32 -4.37 -22.47
CA GLN A 244 1.96 -3.36 -21.63
C GLN A 244 1.05 -2.82 -20.52
N ARG A 245 -0.11 -3.46 -20.27
CA ARG A 245 -1.06 -3.08 -19.20
C ARG A 245 -0.81 -3.90 -17.93
N PRO A 246 0.05 -3.48 -17.00
CA PRO A 246 0.14 -4.16 -15.71
C PRO A 246 -1.14 -3.95 -14.92
N GLY A 247 -1.48 -4.93 -14.10
CA GLY A 247 -2.38 -4.66 -12.98
C GLY A 247 -1.73 -3.67 -12.02
N VAL A 248 -2.51 -2.75 -11.45
CA VAL A 248 -2.02 -1.75 -10.50
C VAL A 248 -2.71 -1.98 -9.16
N LEU A 249 -1.91 -2.18 -8.13
CA LEU A 249 -2.33 -2.56 -6.78
C LEU A 249 -1.97 -1.45 -5.80
N ASN A 250 -2.93 -0.98 -5.00
CA ASN A 250 -2.70 0.05 -4.00
C ASN A 250 -2.51 -0.57 -2.61
N ALA A 251 -1.27 -0.58 -2.13
CA ALA A 251 -0.90 -1.02 -0.78
C ALA A 251 -0.60 0.18 0.14
N GLY A 252 -1.24 1.32 -0.12
CA GLY A 252 -1.23 2.50 0.76
C GLY A 252 -1.89 2.21 2.11
N ILE A 253 -1.32 2.75 3.19
CA ILE A 253 -1.98 2.81 4.50
C ILE A 253 -1.77 4.19 5.10
N SER A 254 -2.85 4.93 5.31
CA SER A 254 -2.80 6.24 5.94
C SER A 254 -2.17 6.18 7.34
N GLY A 255 -1.08 6.93 7.53
CA GLY A 255 -0.30 6.94 8.77
C GLY A 255 0.70 5.79 8.93
N ASN A 256 0.92 4.96 7.91
CA ASN A 256 1.99 3.97 7.92
C ASN A 256 3.37 4.62 7.81
N ARG A 257 4.39 3.85 8.19
CA ARG A 257 5.74 4.31 8.47
C ARG A 257 6.74 3.30 7.93
N LEU A 258 7.87 3.82 7.47
CA LEU A 258 8.97 3.04 6.95
C LEU A 258 9.75 2.34 8.08
N LEU A 259 10.01 3.04 9.19
CA LEU A 259 11.01 2.63 10.17
C LEU A 259 10.42 2.03 11.45
N HIS A 260 9.20 2.40 11.77
CA HIS A 260 8.50 1.99 12.98
C HIS A 260 7.07 1.61 12.65
N ASP A 261 6.41 0.92 13.57
CA ASP A 261 4.97 0.77 13.49
C ASP A 261 4.28 2.14 13.61
N GLY A 262 3.11 2.23 12.99
CA GLY A 262 2.24 3.39 13.04
C GLY A 262 0.80 2.93 12.94
N VAL A 263 0.11 3.36 11.89
CA VAL A 263 -1.12 2.66 11.50
C VAL A 263 -0.72 1.36 10.82
N GLY A 264 -0.84 0.26 11.56
CA GLY A 264 -0.39 -1.06 11.12
C GLY A 264 1.12 -1.27 11.26
N PRO A 265 1.61 -2.47 10.88
CA PRO A 265 3.02 -2.81 10.92
C PRO A 265 3.86 -1.92 10.01
N SER A 266 5.12 -1.68 10.36
CA SER A 266 6.07 -0.93 9.54
C SER A 266 6.22 -1.51 8.12
N ALA A 267 6.74 -0.70 7.20
CA ALA A 267 6.96 -1.10 5.80
C ALA A 267 7.71 -2.44 5.64
N PRO A 268 8.86 -2.70 6.31
CA PRO A 268 9.49 -4.02 6.24
C PRO A 268 8.62 -5.15 6.76
N GLU A 269 7.86 -4.94 7.83
CA GLU A 269 7.06 -6.00 8.44
C GLU A 269 5.89 -6.42 7.54
N ARG A 270 5.22 -5.47 6.89
CA ARG A 270 4.10 -5.77 6.00
C ARG A 270 4.50 -6.08 4.56
N LEU A 271 5.76 -5.84 4.15
CA LEU A 271 6.22 -5.95 2.76
C LEU A 271 5.84 -7.28 2.07
N ASP A 272 6.08 -8.41 2.73
CA ASP A 272 5.79 -9.72 2.14
C ASP A 272 4.29 -9.92 1.94
N ALA A 273 3.53 -9.55 2.98
CA ALA A 273 2.10 -9.66 2.97
C ALA A 273 1.52 -8.72 1.91
N ASP A 274 1.85 -7.43 1.87
CA ASP A 274 1.13 -6.45 1.05
C ASP A 274 1.78 -6.10 -0.29
N ALA A 275 2.91 -6.71 -0.63
CA ALA A 275 3.53 -6.50 -1.93
C ALA A 275 4.09 -7.77 -2.56
N LEU A 276 5.00 -8.46 -1.88
CA LEU A 276 5.84 -9.46 -2.55
C LEU A 276 5.12 -10.79 -2.81
N SER A 277 4.00 -11.03 -2.14
CA SER A 277 3.13 -12.21 -2.35
C SER A 277 2.01 -11.99 -3.37
N ARG A 278 1.95 -10.81 -4.02
CA ARG A 278 0.82 -10.43 -4.87
C ARG A 278 0.88 -11.09 -6.24
N ALA A 279 -0.28 -11.42 -6.79
CA ALA A 279 -0.38 -12.20 -8.02
C ALA A 279 0.26 -11.45 -9.20
N GLY A 280 1.23 -12.11 -9.84
CA GLY A 280 1.93 -11.58 -11.00
C GLY A 280 2.81 -10.38 -10.72
N VAL A 281 3.13 -10.04 -9.46
CA VAL A 281 3.92 -8.83 -9.15
C VAL A 281 5.29 -8.88 -9.83
N ARG A 282 5.62 -7.81 -10.56
CA ARG A 282 6.91 -7.62 -11.24
C ARG A 282 7.61 -6.34 -10.82
N THR A 283 6.85 -5.34 -10.35
CA THR A 283 7.38 -4.05 -9.92
C THR A 283 6.76 -3.63 -8.60
N LEU A 284 7.59 -3.09 -7.71
CA LEU A 284 7.20 -2.43 -6.47
C LEU A 284 7.56 -0.95 -6.58
N VAL A 285 6.60 -0.05 -6.34
CA VAL A 285 6.85 1.39 -6.20
C VAL A 285 6.81 1.72 -4.70
N VAL A 286 7.91 2.20 -4.14
CA VAL A 286 8.00 2.56 -2.71
C VAL A 286 7.91 4.09 -2.57
N PHE A 287 6.84 4.56 -1.94
CA PHE A 287 6.63 5.98 -1.63
C PHE A 287 6.21 6.15 -0.16
N GLU A 288 7.20 6.18 0.73
CA GLU A 288 6.98 6.09 2.18
C GLU A 288 8.14 6.68 2.98
N GLY A 289 7.82 7.36 4.08
CA GLY A 289 8.81 7.87 5.03
C GLY A 289 8.47 9.24 5.61
N VAL A 290 7.51 9.98 5.05
CA VAL A 290 7.15 11.30 5.57
C VAL A 290 6.55 11.22 6.98
N ASN A 291 5.81 10.16 7.28
CA ASN A 291 5.27 9.91 8.62
C ASN A 291 6.37 9.62 9.66
N ASP A 292 7.51 9.08 9.25
CA ASP A 292 8.64 8.87 10.14
C ASP A 292 9.32 10.18 10.53
N ILE A 293 9.36 11.15 9.60
CA ILE A 293 9.92 12.49 9.82
C ILE A 293 8.98 13.34 10.69
N LYS A 294 7.69 13.36 10.36
CA LYS A 294 6.73 14.27 11.01
C LYS A 294 6.05 13.69 12.26
N GLY A 295 6.03 12.36 12.37
CA GLY A 295 5.35 11.63 13.44
C GLY A 295 6.17 11.53 14.73
N SER A 296 5.58 10.88 15.73
CA SER A 296 6.21 10.58 17.01
C SER A 296 6.30 9.07 17.22
N PRO A 297 7.47 8.51 17.62
CA PRO A 297 8.75 9.19 17.73
C PRO A 297 9.27 9.65 16.36
N GLU A 298 9.88 10.83 16.33
CA GLU A 298 10.53 11.39 15.13
C GLU A 298 11.78 10.58 14.78
N ALA A 299 11.96 10.28 13.49
CA ALA A 299 13.16 9.63 12.98
C ALA A 299 14.01 10.63 12.19
N ALA A 300 15.08 11.12 12.82
CA ALA A 300 15.97 12.14 12.28
C ALA A 300 17.24 11.60 11.61
N ASP A 301 17.56 10.30 11.71
CA ASP A 301 18.74 9.67 11.10
C ASP A 301 18.46 9.25 9.64
N PRO A 302 19.00 9.93 8.61
CA PRO A 302 18.82 9.54 7.21
C PRO A 302 19.39 8.16 6.88
N ALA A 303 20.39 7.69 7.63
CA ALA A 303 20.98 6.37 7.42
C ALA A 303 19.99 5.25 7.77
N ALA A 304 19.06 5.47 8.71
CA ALA A 304 17.99 4.54 9.02
C ALA A 304 17.05 4.32 7.82
N TYR A 305 16.66 5.38 7.12
CA TYR A 305 15.88 5.31 5.88
C TYR A 305 16.61 4.53 4.80
N ALA A 306 17.90 4.83 4.58
CA ALA A 306 18.70 4.09 3.60
C ALA A 306 18.81 2.60 3.93
N ARG A 307 18.97 2.22 5.21
CA ARG A 307 18.96 0.81 5.64
C ARG A 307 17.62 0.16 5.36
N ALA A 308 16.52 0.80 5.75
CA ALA A 308 15.17 0.26 5.54
C ALA A 308 14.85 0.09 4.05
N TYR A 309 15.10 1.10 3.21
CA TYR A 309 14.89 0.98 1.76
C TYR A 309 15.73 -0.13 1.13
N ARG A 310 17.01 -0.28 1.53
CA ARG A 310 17.84 -1.41 1.07
C ARG A 310 17.28 -2.76 1.48
N THR A 311 16.71 -2.88 2.68
CA THR A 311 16.01 -4.09 3.12
C THR A 311 14.81 -4.40 2.23
N LEU A 312 13.98 -3.40 1.88
CA LEU A 312 12.85 -3.60 0.97
C LEU A 312 13.34 -4.08 -0.41
N VAL A 313 14.36 -3.42 -0.95
CA VAL A 313 14.94 -3.73 -2.26
C VAL A 313 15.54 -5.14 -2.29
N ALA A 314 16.35 -5.50 -1.30
CA ALA A 314 16.96 -6.83 -1.23
C ALA A 314 15.90 -7.95 -1.19
N ARG A 315 14.82 -7.76 -0.42
CA ARG A 315 13.71 -8.74 -0.33
C ARG A 315 12.89 -8.81 -1.61
N ALA A 316 12.69 -7.70 -2.32
CA ALA A 316 12.02 -7.69 -3.61
C ALA A 316 12.88 -8.37 -4.70
N HIS A 317 14.17 -8.04 -4.77
CA HIS A 317 15.13 -8.65 -5.70
C HIS A 317 15.28 -10.15 -5.50
N ALA A 318 15.24 -10.64 -4.25
CA ALA A 318 15.23 -12.07 -3.95
C ALA A 318 14.04 -12.82 -4.58
N ARG A 319 13.01 -12.09 -5.04
CA ARG A 319 11.84 -12.61 -5.75
C ARG A 319 11.76 -12.16 -7.21
N GLY A 320 12.83 -11.55 -7.74
CA GLY A 320 12.88 -11.03 -9.10
C GLY A 320 11.94 -9.84 -9.35
N ILE A 321 11.59 -9.09 -8.30
CA ILE A 321 10.71 -7.92 -8.39
C ILE A 321 11.58 -6.67 -8.47
N ARG A 322 11.38 -5.86 -9.52
CA ARG A 322 12.03 -4.56 -9.68
C ARG A 322 11.46 -3.54 -8.70
N VAL A 323 12.29 -2.66 -8.16
CA VAL A 323 11.87 -1.62 -7.20
C VAL A 323 12.13 -0.22 -7.75
N VAL A 324 11.05 0.55 -7.83
CA VAL A 324 11.06 1.98 -8.12
C VAL A 324 10.92 2.74 -6.81
N GLY A 325 11.87 3.61 -6.49
CA GLY A 325 11.78 4.49 -5.33
C GLY A 325 11.18 5.85 -5.71
N ALA A 326 10.32 6.40 -4.87
CA ALA A 326 9.83 7.77 -5.00
C ALA A 326 10.42 8.67 -3.91
N THR A 327 10.84 9.88 -4.29
CA THR A 327 11.29 10.89 -3.32
C THR A 327 10.14 11.35 -2.42
N LEU A 328 10.42 11.62 -1.14
CA LEU A 328 9.49 12.20 -0.18
C LEU A 328 9.09 13.62 -0.60
N THR A 329 7.80 13.93 -0.61
CA THR A 329 7.27 15.23 -1.09
C THR A 329 7.35 16.33 -0.02
N PRO A 330 7.36 17.61 -0.43
CA PRO A 330 7.36 18.72 0.52
C PRO A 330 6.11 18.74 1.39
N PHE A 331 6.23 19.22 2.63
CA PHE A 331 5.10 19.38 3.56
C PHE A 331 5.15 20.71 4.34
N GLY A 332 5.82 21.72 3.78
CA GLY A 332 5.93 23.06 4.34
C GLY A 332 4.58 23.75 4.44
N GLY A 333 4.22 24.16 5.65
CA GLY A 333 2.89 24.68 5.98
C GLY A 333 2.07 23.73 6.84
N HIS A 334 2.34 22.42 6.78
CA HIS A 334 1.68 21.46 7.64
C HIS A 334 2.08 21.72 9.11
N PRO A 335 1.19 21.55 10.11
CA PRO A 335 1.50 21.87 11.52
C PRO A 335 2.72 21.17 12.10
N ALA A 336 3.05 19.98 11.59
CA ALA A 336 4.22 19.21 11.99
C ALA A 336 5.52 19.63 11.28
N TYR A 337 5.52 20.66 10.44
CA TYR A 337 6.71 21.12 9.74
C TYR A 337 7.68 21.88 10.65
N THR A 338 8.96 21.56 10.52
CA THR A 338 10.07 22.37 11.08
C THR A 338 11.22 22.41 10.08
N ALA A 339 12.10 23.40 10.19
CA ALA A 339 13.30 23.46 9.35
C ALA A 339 14.22 22.24 9.55
N ALA A 340 14.28 21.69 10.77
CA ALA A 340 15.04 20.48 11.07
C ALA A 340 14.47 19.26 10.33
N ARG A 341 13.15 19.08 10.36
CA ARG A 341 12.47 17.98 9.64
C ARG A 341 12.61 18.10 8.13
N GLU A 342 12.57 19.32 7.59
CA GLU A 342 12.86 19.56 6.17
C GLU A 342 14.31 19.19 5.82
N ALA A 343 15.28 19.51 6.69
CA ALA A 343 16.66 19.11 6.48
C ALA A 343 16.81 17.58 6.43
N VAL A 344 16.11 16.84 7.30
CA VAL A 344 16.07 15.37 7.26
C VAL A 344 15.45 14.89 5.94
N ARG A 345 14.30 15.45 5.53
CA ARG A 345 13.64 15.09 4.27
C ARG A 345 14.56 15.27 3.07
N GLN A 346 15.27 16.39 2.99
CA GLN A 346 16.23 16.65 1.91
C GLN A 346 17.40 15.67 1.93
N GLN A 347 17.94 15.33 3.09
CA GLN A 347 18.99 14.32 3.22
C GLN A 347 18.51 12.93 2.79
N VAL A 348 17.29 12.53 3.17
CA VAL A 348 16.67 11.28 2.71
C VAL A 348 16.46 11.30 1.19
N ASN A 349 15.94 12.40 0.63
CA ASN A 349 15.77 12.53 -0.82
C ASN A 349 17.09 12.50 -1.58
N ALA A 350 18.17 13.06 -1.04
CA ALA A 350 19.51 12.96 -1.62
C ALA A 350 19.99 11.50 -1.68
N LEU A 351 19.70 10.70 -0.65
CA LEU A 351 19.99 9.26 -0.64
C LEU A 351 19.17 8.50 -1.68
N ILE A 352 17.88 8.82 -1.83
CA ILE A 352 16.99 8.23 -2.85
C ILE A 352 17.52 8.55 -4.25
N ARG A 353 17.78 9.82 -4.56
CA ARG A 353 18.27 10.29 -5.86
C ARG A 353 19.66 9.77 -6.23
N GLY A 354 20.48 9.41 -5.24
CA GLY A 354 21.86 8.98 -5.44
C GLY A 354 22.05 7.70 -6.27
N GLY A 355 20.96 7.01 -6.69
CA GLY A 355 21.01 5.90 -7.65
C GLY A 355 21.63 4.60 -7.13
N ARG A 356 21.77 4.45 -5.81
CA ARG A 356 22.43 3.30 -5.15
C ARG A 356 21.50 2.45 -4.28
N ILE A 357 20.20 2.76 -4.28
CA ILE A 357 19.21 2.06 -3.44
C ILE A 357 18.20 1.35 -4.32
N PHE A 358 17.56 2.07 -5.25
CA PHE A 358 16.50 1.56 -6.10
C PHE A 358 16.97 1.30 -7.53
N ASP A 359 16.26 0.44 -8.26
CA ASP A 359 16.56 0.18 -9.68
C ASP A 359 16.25 1.39 -10.55
N THR A 360 15.27 2.20 -10.15
CA THR A 360 14.87 3.44 -10.80
C THR A 360 14.24 4.36 -9.76
N VAL A 361 14.34 5.68 -9.98
CA VAL A 361 13.78 6.69 -9.09
C VAL A 361 12.78 7.56 -9.85
N VAL A 362 11.66 7.89 -9.20
CA VAL A 362 10.72 8.91 -9.66
C VAL A 362 10.76 10.08 -8.67
N ASP A 363 11.08 11.27 -9.16
CA ASP A 363 11.25 12.46 -8.32
C ASP A 363 9.91 13.16 -8.06
N PHE A 364 9.06 12.54 -7.23
CA PHE A 364 7.79 13.12 -6.80
C PHE A 364 7.94 14.48 -6.09
N ASP A 365 9.06 14.74 -5.40
CA ASP A 365 9.35 16.05 -4.80
C ASP A 365 9.42 17.13 -5.88
N ALA A 366 10.19 16.89 -6.95
CA ALA A 366 10.29 17.83 -8.05
C ALA A 366 8.96 18.01 -8.81
N VAL A 367 8.13 16.97 -8.89
CA VAL A 367 6.83 17.00 -9.57
C VAL A 367 5.85 17.95 -8.88
N VAL A 368 5.81 17.94 -7.54
CA VAL A 368 4.74 18.62 -6.79
C VAL A 368 5.18 19.87 -6.05
N ARG A 369 6.49 20.13 -5.90
CA ARG A 369 6.97 21.31 -5.15
C ARG A 369 6.67 22.62 -5.86
N ASP A 370 6.35 23.65 -5.08
CA ASP A 370 6.27 25.02 -5.56
C ASP A 370 7.69 25.51 -5.97
N PRO A 371 7.92 25.90 -7.24
CA PRO A 371 9.24 26.37 -7.68
C PRO A 371 9.68 27.66 -6.97
N LYS A 372 8.75 28.47 -6.45
CA LYS A 372 9.04 29.69 -5.68
C LYS A 372 9.26 29.40 -4.20
N ARG A 373 8.73 28.27 -3.70
CA ARG A 373 8.83 27.86 -2.29
C ARG A 373 9.06 26.34 -2.21
N PRO A 374 10.28 25.84 -2.51
CA PRO A 374 10.53 24.40 -2.70
C PRO A 374 10.21 23.48 -1.52
N SER A 375 10.06 24.03 -0.31
CA SER A 375 9.60 23.27 0.86
C SER A 375 8.08 23.08 0.92
N ARG A 376 7.30 23.65 -0.02
CA ARG A 376 5.84 23.57 -0.09
C ARG A 376 5.35 22.83 -1.33
N ILE A 377 4.15 22.28 -1.23
CA ILE A 377 3.40 21.78 -2.38
C ILE A 377 2.97 22.98 -3.23
N LEU A 378 3.01 22.82 -4.55
CA LEU A 378 2.50 23.79 -5.50
C LEU A 378 1.01 24.07 -5.20
N PRO A 379 0.57 25.34 -5.07
CA PRO A 379 -0.80 25.64 -4.66
C PRO A 379 -1.91 24.98 -5.50
N GLY A 380 -1.64 24.71 -6.78
CA GLY A 380 -2.59 24.01 -7.67
C GLY A 380 -2.69 22.50 -7.44
N TYR A 381 -1.93 21.94 -6.49
CA TYR A 381 -1.98 20.53 -6.08
C TYR A 381 -2.31 20.37 -4.59
N ASP A 382 -2.36 21.46 -3.83
CA ASP A 382 -2.47 21.47 -2.37
C ASP A 382 -3.94 21.70 -1.95
N PRO A 383 -4.62 20.71 -1.34
CA PRO A 383 -6.00 20.87 -0.86
C PRO A 383 -6.09 21.72 0.41
N GLY A 384 -4.98 22.21 0.94
CA GLY A 384 -4.89 23.17 2.05
C GLY A 384 -4.33 22.60 3.35
N ASP A 385 -4.11 21.29 3.45
CA ASP A 385 -3.44 20.67 4.60
C ASP A 385 -1.91 20.68 4.49
N HIS A 386 -1.39 21.08 3.33
CA HIS A 386 0.03 21.21 3.03
C HIS A 386 0.82 19.90 3.17
N LEU A 387 0.17 18.74 3.00
CA LEU A 387 0.80 17.42 3.02
C LEU A 387 0.28 16.52 1.91
N HIS A 388 -1.03 16.46 1.74
CA HIS A 388 -1.69 15.60 0.77
C HIS A 388 -1.92 16.32 -0.56
N PHE A 389 -2.42 15.58 -1.55
CA PHE A 389 -2.64 16.09 -2.90
C PHE A 389 -4.10 16.03 -3.29
N ASP A 390 -4.56 17.06 -3.97
CA ASP A 390 -5.83 17.03 -4.67
C ASP A 390 -5.77 16.14 -5.93
N ASP A 391 -6.86 16.10 -6.70
CA ASP A 391 -6.96 15.30 -7.92
C ASP A 391 -5.92 15.66 -8.99
N ALA A 392 -5.50 16.93 -9.06
CA ALA A 392 -4.50 17.40 -10.02
C ALA A 392 -3.09 16.94 -9.60
N GLY A 393 -2.77 17.04 -8.32
CA GLY A 393 -1.52 16.52 -7.77
C GLY A 393 -1.41 15.00 -7.91
N MET A 394 -2.49 14.27 -7.61
CA MET A 394 -2.52 12.80 -7.79
C MET A 394 -2.32 12.38 -9.26
N LEU A 395 -2.89 13.12 -10.22
CA LEU A 395 -2.64 12.89 -11.64
C LEU A 395 -1.19 13.20 -12.04
N ALA A 396 -0.58 14.26 -11.47
CA ALA A 396 0.82 14.60 -11.72
C ALA A 396 1.76 13.48 -11.25
N LEU A 397 1.54 12.93 -10.06
CA LEU A 397 2.28 11.78 -9.54
C LEU A 397 2.13 10.56 -10.46
N ALA A 398 0.92 10.23 -10.88
CA ALA A 398 0.66 9.09 -11.76
C ALA A 398 1.36 9.22 -13.12
N ARG A 399 1.36 10.43 -13.72
CA ARG A 399 2.06 10.72 -14.97
C ARG A 399 3.57 10.54 -14.81
N ALA A 400 4.14 10.98 -13.70
CA ALA A 400 5.57 10.81 -13.41
C ALA A 400 5.94 9.33 -13.19
N ALA A 401 5.06 8.54 -12.55
CA ALA A 401 5.30 7.12 -12.29
C ALA A 401 5.15 6.22 -13.53
N CYS A 402 4.27 6.58 -14.47
CA CYS A 402 3.89 5.72 -15.59
C CYS A 402 5.09 5.21 -16.43
N PRO A 403 6.04 6.05 -16.88
CA PRO A 403 7.21 5.58 -17.64
C PRO A 403 8.09 4.62 -16.84
N ALA A 404 8.26 4.86 -15.53
CA ALA A 404 9.07 4.01 -14.67
C ALA A 404 8.45 2.61 -14.49
N VAL A 405 7.12 2.51 -14.51
CA VAL A 405 6.37 1.26 -14.36
C VAL A 405 6.29 0.47 -15.67
N VAL A 406 6.10 1.14 -16.80
CA VAL A 406 5.94 0.51 -18.12
C VAL A 406 7.28 0.18 -18.77
N GLY A 407 8.27 1.07 -18.66
CA GLY A 407 9.53 1.00 -19.43
C GLY A 407 10.54 -0.05 -18.97
N GLY A 408 10.50 -0.49 -17.71
CA GLY A 408 11.47 -1.47 -17.20
C GLY A 408 11.09 -2.93 -17.38
N GLN A 409 10.02 -3.22 -18.12
CA GLN A 409 9.59 -4.60 -18.37
C GLN A 409 10.29 -5.26 -19.58
N SER A 410 11.03 -4.51 -20.39
CA SER A 410 11.81 -5.04 -21.52
C SER A 410 13.25 -5.48 -21.16
N ALA A 411 13.73 -5.25 -19.94
CA ALA A 411 15.13 -5.49 -19.57
C ALA A 411 15.30 -6.75 -18.69
N ALA A 412 14.76 -7.89 -19.14
CA ALA A 412 15.21 -9.21 -18.70
C ALA A 412 16.08 -9.89 -19.78
N ALA A 413 16.94 -9.10 -20.43
CA ALA A 413 18.10 -9.60 -21.17
C ALA A 413 19.30 -8.85 -20.60
N ARG A 414 20.21 -9.58 -19.94
CA ARG A 414 21.47 -9.06 -19.43
C ARG A 414 22.21 -8.31 -20.56
N PRO A 415 22.61 -7.04 -20.40
CA PRO A 415 23.56 -6.45 -21.31
C PRO A 415 24.97 -6.87 -20.88
N HIS A 416 25.52 -7.88 -21.55
CA HIS A 416 26.97 -7.90 -21.78
C HIS A 416 27.27 -6.78 -22.75
N GLY A 417 27.61 -5.60 -22.22
CA GLY A 417 28.03 -4.45 -23.01
C GLY A 417 29.54 -4.34 -23.04
N THR A 418 30.16 -5.01 -24.02
CA THR A 418 31.48 -4.65 -24.51
C THR A 418 31.42 -3.24 -25.10
N ALA A 419 32.32 -2.37 -24.66
CA ALA A 419 32.43 -1.01 -25.17
C ALA A 419 32.87 -1.02 -26.63
N ALA A 420 32.00 -0.59 -27.54
CA ALA A 420 32.37 -0.19 -28.89
C ALA A 420 32.27 1.33 -29.00
N ARG A 421 33.42 1.98 -29.24
CA ARG A 421 33.54 3.41 -29.54
C ARG A 421 32.85 3.72 -30.88
N PRO A 422 32.01 4.76 -30.99
CA PRO A 422 31.58 5.23 -32.30
C PRO A 422 32.68 6.09 -32.93
N HIS A 423 33.09 5.69 -34.13
CA HIS A 423 33.85 6.52 -35.06
C HIS A 423 32.99 7.70 -35.52
N GLY A 424 33.61 8.88 -35.57
CA GLY A 424 32.96 10.11 -36.02
C GLY A 424 32.79 10.16 -37.54
N THR A 425 31.72 10.83 -37.95
CA THR A 425 31.57 11.38 -39.30
C THR A 425 31.14 12.83 -39.16
N THR A 426 32.06 13.72 -39.50
CA THR A 426 31.92 15.17 -39.64
C THR A 426 31.15 15.50 -40.91
N SER A 427 30.06 16.26 -40.80
CA SER A 427 29.43 16.95 -41.92
C SER A 427 29.67 18.46 -41.76
N GLN A 428 30.39 19.06 -42.70
CA GLN A 428 30.57 20.50 -42.81
C GLN A 428 29.28 21.18 -43.29
N PRO A 429 29.02 22.42 -42.83
CA PRO A 429 28.33 23.40 -43.64
C PRO A 429 29.23 24.60 -43.97
N HIS A 430 29.03 25.09 -45.19
CA HIS A 430 29.68 26.23 -45.82
C HIS A 430 29.64 27.51 -44.99
N GLY A 431 30.71 28.31 -45.12
CA GLY A 431 30.92 29.54 -44.39
C GLY A 431 30.15 30.75 -44.92
N THR A 432 30.02 31.74 -44.05
CA THR A 432 30.01 33.17 -44.38
C THR A 432 30.74 33.91 -43.28
N THR A 433 31.64 34.77 -43.73
CA THR A 433 32.63 35.54 -42.97
C THR A 433 31.98 36.70 -42.22
N SER A 434 32.27 36.84 -40.93
CA SER A 434 32.30 38.14 -40.25
C SER A 434 33.25 38.08 -39.05
N GLN A 435 34.36 38.81 -39.13
CA GLN A 435 35.11 39.23 -37.95
C GLN A 435 34.41 40.45 -37.34
N PRO A 436 34.46 40.62 -36.01
CA PRO A 436 35.48 41.52 -35.48
C PRO A 436 36.12 41.12 -34.13
N HIS A 437 37.37 41.57 -33.99
CA HIS A 437 38.09 41.98 -32.78
C HIS A 437 38.08 41.07 -31.54
N GLY A 438 39.26 40.49 -31.27
CA GLY A 438 39.55 39.79 -30.03
C GLY A 438 39.90 40.72 -28.87
N THR A 439 39.91 40.12 -27.69
CA THR A 439 40.90 40.37 -26.62
C THR A 439 40.98 39.12 -25.77
N THR A 440 42.14 38.49 -25.78
CA THR A 440 42.53 37.41 -24.88
C THR A 440 43.00 38.04 -23.57
N SER A 441 42.47 37.60 -22.44
CA SER A 441 43.12 37.81 -21.14
C SER A 441 43.29 36.44 -20.47
N GLN A 442 44.56 36.05 -20.32
CA GLN A 442 44.95 34.95 -19.45
C GLN A 442 44.75 35.34 -17.98
N PRO A 443 44.39 34.40 -17.10
CA PRO A 443 44.29 34.66 -15.67
C PRO A 443 45.69 34.70 -15.03
N ARG A 444 46.02 35.81 -14.37
CA ARG A 444 47.14 35.83 -13.41
C ARG A 444 46.70 35.17 -12.11
N SER A 445 47.37 34.07 -11.80
CA SER A 445 47.49 33.48 -10.48
C SER A 445 48.26 34.41 -9.52
N THR A 446 47.78 34.56 -8.29
CA THR A 446 48.63 34.77 -7.10
C THR A 446 47.86 34.33 -5.86
N ALA A 447 48.25 33.19 -5.30
CA ALA A 447 47.99 32.82 -3.91
C ALA A 447 48.99 33.56 -3.00
N PRO A 448 48.56 33.98 -1.80
CA PRO A 448 49.37 33.69 -0.63
C PRO A 448 48.53 33.27 0.59
N GLN A 449 48.77 32.06 1.08
CA GLN A 449 48.83 31.73 2.51
C GLN A 449 50.32 31.46 2.81
N PRO A 450 50.85 31.58 4.06
CA PRO A 450 50.15 31.31 5.32
C PRO A 450 50.51 32.22 6.50
N HIS A 451 49.71 32.20 7.59
CA HIS A 451 50.26 32.25 8.95
C HIS A 451 49.33 31.47 9.90
N SER A 452 49.95 30.51 10.58
CA SER A 452 49.45 29.70 11.68
C SER A 452 49.60 30.43 13.01
N THR A 453 48.64 30.29 13.92
CA THR A 453 48.90 30.36 15.37
C THR A 453 47.97 29.43 16.14
N THR A 454 48.62 28.53 16.87
CA THR A 454 48.07 27.56 17.81
C THR A 454 47.74 28.23 19.15
N SER A 455 46.64 27.83 19.79
CA SER A 455 46.53 27.86 21.25
C SER A 455 45.54 26.79 21.76
N GLN A 456 46.06 25.87 22.56
CA GLN A 456 45.31 25.11 23.57
C GLN A 456 45.71 25.63 24.95
N PRO A 457 44.86 25.40 25.96
CA PRO A 457 45.39 24.90 27.23
C PRO A 457 44.62 23.68 27.78
N HIS A 458 45.39 22.64 28.12
CA HIS A 458 45.40 21.83 29.36
C HIS A 458 44.11 21.76 30.22
N SER A 459 43.46 20.58 30.29
CA SER A 459 43.50 19.53 31.37
C SER A 459 42.87 19.98 32.71
N THR A 460 41.94 19.25 33.35
CA THR A 460 42.09 17.92 34.00
C THR A 460 40.74 17.31 34.41
N ALA A 461 40.64 15.96 34.38
CA ALA A 461 39.62 15.15 35.05
C ALA A 461 39.96 14.91 36.55
N PRO A 462 39.03 14.35 37.34
CA PRO A 462 39.31 13.01 37.84
C PRO A 462 38.13 12.03 37.82
N SER A 463 38.52 10.75 37.78
CA SER A 463 37.73 9.51 37.83
C SER A 463 37.31 9.15 39.26
N HIS A 464 36.14 8.53 39.44
CA HIS A 464 35.93 7.38 40.34
C HIS A 464 34.62 6.64 40.00
N ALA A 465 34.72 5.31 39.86
CA ALA A 465 33.63 4.32 39.82
C ALA A 465 33.70 3.47 41.13
N PRO A 466 32.92 2.38 41.34
CA PRO A 466 31.52 2.05 41.01
C PRO A 466 30.69 1.64 42.26
N VAL A 467 29.36 1.56 42.20
CA VAL A 467 28.55 0.77 43.17
C VAL A 467 27.40 0.03 42.47
N ILE A 468 27.20 -1.19 42.95
CA ILE A 468 26.39 -2.30 42.45
C ILE A 468 24.95 -2.29 43.03
N SER A 469 23.99 -2.76 42.22
CA SER A 469 22.68 -3.40 42.50
C SER A 469 21.58 -2.69 43.32
N ARG A 470 20.37 -2.63 42.73
CA ARG A 470 19.22 -3.44 43.18
C ARG A 470 18.02 -3.38 42.21
N GLN A 471 17.55 -4.57 41.82
CA GLN A 471 16.19 -4.85 41.38
C GLN A 471 15.18 -4.42 42.45
N VAL A 472 14.08 -3.77 42.05
CA VAL A 472 12.79 -3.82 42.76
C VAL A 472 11.66 -3.79 41.74
N ASN A 473 10.82 -4.83 41.79
CA ASN A 473 9.48 -4.92 41.21
C ASN A 473 8.56 -3.85 41.80
N SER A 474 7.68 -3.27 40.99
CA SER A 474 6.42 -2.72 41.51
C SER A 474 5.28 -2.92 40.52
N SER A 475 4.31 -3.68 41.02
CA SER A 475 3.04 -4.04 40.43
C SER A 475 2.06 -2.86 40.39
N VAL A 476 1.22 -2.89 39.37
CA VAL A 476 -0.23 -2.57 39.34
C VAL A 476 -0.74 -1.56 40.37
N SER A 477 -1.21 -0.41 39.89
CA SER A 477 -2.30 0.31 40.54
C SER A 477 -3.23 0.94 39.50
N THR A 478 -4.49 0.55 39.61
CA THR A 478 -5.67 0.97 38.84
C THR A 478 -6.04 2.43 39.13
N LEU A 479 -6.31 3.22 38.08
CA LEU A 479 -6.97 4.53 38.19
C LEU A 479 -8.15 4.61 37.22
N GLN A 480 -9.33 4.87 37.78
CA GLN A 480 -10.60 5.18 37.11
C GLN A 480 -10.53 6.45 36.25
N PRO A 481 -11.40 6.57 35.22
CA PRO A 481 -11.41 7.71 34.30
C PRO A 481 -12.22 8.91 34.83
N PRO A 482 -11.87 10.16 34.47
CA PRO A 482 -12.69 11.32 34.80
C PRO A 482 -13.83 11.57 33.81
N ALA A 483 -14.80 12.34 34.32
CA ALA A 483 -16.15 12.61 33.86
C ALA A 483 -16.33 13.14 32.42
N ARG A 484 -17.52 12.81 31.89
CA ARG A 484 -18.12 13.26 30.63
C ARG A 484 -18.37 14.78 30.63
N ILE A 485 -17.92 15.47 29.59
CA ILE A 485 -18.41 16.80 29.19
C ILE A 485 -19.41 16.60 28.05
N ALA A 486 -20.66 17.00 28.30
CA ALA A 486 -21.73 17.03 27.33
C ALA A 486 -21.60 18.27 26.44
N VAL A 487 -21.46 18.08 25.13
CA VAL A 487 -21.61 19.16 24.14
C VAL A 487 -23.00 19.04 23.51
N ARG A 488 -23.84 20.04 23.80
CA ARG A 488 -25.14 20.24 23.16
C ARG A 488 -24.94 20.52 21.67
N SER A 489 -25.55 19.71 20.82
CA SER A 489 -25.67 20.00 19.38
C SER A 489 -26.80 21.01 19.17
N ALA A 490 -26.47 22.20 18.65
CA ALA A 490 -27.44 23.17 18.17
C ALA A 490 -27.84 22.81 16.72
N ALA A 491 -29.13 22.60 16.51
CA ALA A 491 -29.73 22.44 15.20
C ALA A 491 -29.80 23.81 14.49
N ILE A 492 -29.26 23.89 13.27
CA ILE A 492 -29.55 24.98 12.34
C ILE A 492 -30.44 24.41 11.26
N ALA A 493 -31.73 24.73 11.34
CA ALA A 493 -32.69 24.58 10.27
C ALA A 493 -32.66 25.83 9.39
N SER A 494 -32.70 25.66 8.07
CA SER A 494 -33.14 26.69 7.13
C SER A 494 -34.00 26.04 6.06
N PRO A 495 -35.22 26.54 5.80
CA PRO A 495 -36.16 25.90 4.90
C PRO A 495 -36.06 26.50 3.50
N TRP A 496 -36.14 25.64 2.48
CA TRP A 496 -36.38 26.02 1.11
C TRP A 496 -37.79 25.56 0.71
N ARG A 497 -38.68 26.50 0.40
CA ARG A 497 -40.00 26.25 -0.21
C ARG A 497 -39.86 26.34 -1.73
N PRO A 498 -40.66 25.56 -2.48
CA PRO A 498 -41.28 26.07 -3.69
C PRO A 498 -42.81 26.13 -3.58
N SER A 499 -43.34 27.03 -4.38
CA SER A 499 -44.72 27.44 -4.56
C SER A 499 -45.62 26.33 -5.11
N ARG A 500 -46.93 26.41 -4.78
CA ARG A 500 -48.01 26.46 -5.79
C ARG A 500 -49.36 26.83 -5.17
N SER A 501 -50.01 27.71 -5.91
CA SER A 501 -51.35 28.28 -5.80
C SER A 501 -52.45 27.34 -6.30
N ARG A 502 -53.62 27.39 -5.66
CA ARG A 502 -55.03 27.31 -6.18
C ARG A 502 -55.92 26.70 -5.09
N SER A 503 -56.76 27.49 -4.41
CA SER A 503 -58.13 27.94 -4.78
C SER A 503 -59.21 26.90 -4.51
N GLU A 504 -60.04 27.20 -3.49
CA GLU A 504 -61.50 27.03 -3.43
C GLU A 504 -62.12 25.79 -4.10
N ARG A 505 -62.59 24.82 -3.30
CA ARG A 505 -63.95 24.70 -2.76
C ARG A 505 -64.08 23.44 -1.90
#